data_AF-A0A4T0UWH8-F1
#
_entry.id   AF-A0A4T0UWH8-F1
#
_cell.length_a   1.000
_cell.length_b   1.000
_cell.length_c   1.000
_cell.angle_alpha   90.00
_cell.angle_beta   90.00
_cell.angle_gamma   90.00
#
_symmetry.space_group_name_H-M   'P 1'
#
loop_
_entity.id
_entity.type
_entity.pdbx_description
1 polymer ?
#
loop_
_entity_poly.entity_id
_entity_poly.type
_entity_poly.pdbx_seq_one_letter_code
_entity_poly.pdbx_strand_id
1 'polypeptide(L)'
;MTYTATRQHVHNRGRAPIAFLDEIVAWGKVAPEEVFAPNSASDIYSSVKNILGPWQNNQHRRAVMLEVLRVLGGFESSWDWNEGRDESNPDSDTPVEIEAGIFQVSANSMNFGAELRELVQREAGSTDPVSFQRQMKANHHLAIEYCARLLRRTIRHHGPIRDGHIHNWLRRDAVEEFLDLLASDPSAVPSGVSISVTSEGSDLAPGETDRPSRANLESPGFVMAAAPAGDLWIPFAKKNEGGTMKTRGRYRRGYPEGAIVHFTAGRDNPINDISSGIKNGFAYLVIAPNGGLYQNHRLDEWGYHAGKSSWPPLGGGVSQYLLGIEICAAGKLHKIDDAHFRPWYNEEKYLKERGKTPKPEDDLLPHQVRFVPNEANRVEGWYEKYTDAQEATLKEVLKWLRHNRPDVFSYDLVLGHDEVSPGRKNDPGGALSITMPALRNWLKASG
;
A
#
# COMPACT_ATOMS: atom_id res chain seq x y z
N MET A 1 -9.08 6.78 -27.88
CA MET A 1 -10.00 5.70 -27.45
C MET A 1 -10.57 6.09 -26.09
N THR A 2 -11.83 5.80 -25.81
CA THR A 2 -12.42 6.10 -24.49
C THR A 2 -12.35 4.84 -23.64
N TYR A 3 -11.58 4.89 -22.55
CA TYR A 3 -11.44 3.79 -21.59
C TYR A 3 -12.39 3.97 -20.41
N THR A 4 -13.16 2.93 -20.09
CA THR A 4 -14.16 2.93 -19.02
C THR A 4 -13.87 1.80 -18.02
N ALA A 5 -14.02 0.54 -18.43
CA ALA A 5 -13.86 -0.62 -17.55
C ALA A 5 -12.39 -0.85 -17.16
N THR A 6 -11.46 -0.68 -18.10
CA THR A 6 -10.01 -0.77 -17.89
C THR A 6 -9.46 0.39 -17.05
N ARG A 7 -10.20 1.51 -16.98
CA ARG A 7 -9.93 2.63 -16.05
C ARG A 7 -10.47 2.40 -14.65
N GLN A 8 -11.09 1.26 -14.37
CA GLN A 8 -11.45 0.93 -13.00
C GLN A 8 -10.22 0.70 -12.13
N HIS A 9 -10.41 1.00 -10.85
CA HIS A 9 -9.34 1.00 -9.88
C HIS A 9 -8.71 -0.39 -9.73
N VAL A 10 -7.38 -0.43 -9.76
CA VAL A 10 -6.61 -1.60 -9.37
C VAL A 10 -6.03 -1.28 -8.00
N HIS A 11 -6.39 -2.10 -7.00
CA HIS A 11 -5.84 -2.18 -5.65
C HIS A 11 -5.02 -0.99 -5.21
N ASN A 12 -5.38 -0.13 -4.27
CA ASN A 12 -4.60 1.03 -3.72
C ASN A 12 -3.56 1.83 -4.61
N ARG A 13 -3.43 1.56 -5.90
CA ARG A 13 -2.42 2.03 -6.85
C ARG A 13 -3.03 3.05 -7.80
N GLY A 14 -4.36 3.08 -7.87
CA GLY A 14 -5.13 4.01 -8.67
C GLY A 14 -5.74 3.36 -9.90
N ARG A 15 -5.79 4.12 -10.98
CA ARG A 15 -6.36 3.71 -12.26
C ARG A 15 -5.24 3.68 -13.28
N ALA A 16 -5.17 2.62 -14.09
CA ALA A 16 -4.18 2.49 -15.15
C ALA A 16 -4.14 3.77 -16.01
N PRO A 17 -2.97 4.44 -16.14
CA PRO A 17 -2.84 5.64 -16.97
C PRO A 17 -3.31 5.37 -18.39
N ILE A 18 -3.96 6.35 -19.02
CA ILE A 18 -4.42 6.24 -20.41
C ILE A 18 -3.25 5.90 -21.34
N ALA A 19 -2.10 6.56 -21.17
CA ALA A 19 -0.90 6.28 -21.95
C ALA A 19 -0.44 4.81 -21.83
N PHE A 20 -0.44 4.24 -20.62
CA PHE A 20 -0.12 2.83 -20.45
C PHE A 20 -1.15 1.91 -21.12
N LEU A 21 -2.45 2.23 -21.01
CA LEU A 21 -3.51 1.48 -21.69
C LEU A 21 -3.36 1.51 -23.22
N ASP A 22 -3.03 2.68 -23.78
CA ASP A 22 -2.74 2.84 -25.21
C ASP A 22 -1.58 1.95 -25.64
N GLU A 23 -0.52 1.86 -24.85
CA GLU A 23 0.66 1.04 -25.16
C GLU A 23 0.36 -0.47 -25.11
N ILE A 24 -0.33 -0.97 -24.08
CA ILE A 24 -0.67 -2.40 -24.01
C ILE A 24 -1.70 -2.81 -25.08
N VAL A 25 -2.62 -1.90 -25.47
CA VAL A 25 -3.56 -2.13 -26.58
C VAL A 25 -2.82 -2.14 -27.91
N ALA A 26 -1.92 -1.17 -28.14
CA ALA A 26 -1.11 -1.12 -29.34
C ALA A 26 -0.26 -2.39 -29.50
N TRP A 27 0.40 -2.84 -28.43
CA TRP A 27 1.09 -4.12 -28.40
C TRP A 27 0.13 -5.28 -28.68
N GLY A 28 -1.01 -5.34 -27.98
CA GLY A 28 -1.99 -6.43 -28.14
C GLY A 28 -2.53 -6.58 -29.57
N LYS A 29 -2.60 -5.50 -30.35
CA LYS A 29 -3.03 -5.56 -31.76
C LYS A 29 -2.00 -6.29 -32.65
N VAL A 30 -0.72 -6.11 -32.39
CA VAL A 30 0.37 -6.64 -33.23
C VAL A 30 1.07 -7.87 -32.65
N ALA A 31 0.80 -8.19 -31.38
CA ALA A 31 1.43 -9.30 -30.67
C ALA A 31 1.20 -10.65 -31.37
N PRO A 32 2.25 -11.49 -31.51
CA PRO A 32 2.15 -12.78 -32.17
C PRO A 32 1.10 -13.71 -31.54
N GLU A 33 0.34 -14.45 -32.36
CA GLU A 33 -0.77 -15.29 -31.87
C GLU A 33 -0.31 -16.38 -30.89
N GLU A 34 0.91 -16.88 -31.03
CA GLU A 34 1.44 -17.95 -30.18
C GLU A 34 1.57 -17.52 -28.71
N VAL A 35 1.70 -16.21 -28.42
CA VAL A 35 1.71 -15.67 -27.05
C VAL A 35 0.39 -15.98 -26.33
N PHE A 36 -0.70 -16.12 -27.08
CA PHE A 36 -2.05 -16.32 -26.55
C PHE A 36 -2.60 -17.73 -26.79
N ALA A 37 -1.93 -18.56 -27.59
CA ALA A 37 -2.37 -19.93 -27.88
C ALA A 37 -2.50 -20.79 -26.61
N PRO A 38 -3.36 -21.83 -26.58
CA PRO A 38 -3.41 -22.79 -25.48
C PRO A 38 -2.04 -23.42 -25.19
N ASN A 39 -1.76 -23.69 -23.92
CA ASN A 39 -0.54 -24.38 -23.48
C ASN A 39 -0.94 -25.66 -22.74
N SER A 40 -0.16 -26.73 -22.89
CA SER A 40 -0.33 -27.99 -22.16
C SER A 40 0.11 -27.86 -20.70
N ALA A 41 1.00 -26.92 -20.39
CA ALA A 41 1.42 -26.61 -19.03
C ALA A 41 0.47 -25.62 -18.32
N SER A 42 0.44 -25.68 -16.98
CA SER A 42 -0.27 -24.68 -16.18
C SER A 42 0.45 -23.34 -16.24
N ASP A 43 -0.27 -22.29 -16.63
CA ASP A 43 0.26 -20.94 -16.81
C ASP A 43 -0.73 -19.89 -16.26
N ILE A 44 -0.50 -18.62 -16.60
CA ILE A 44 -1.38 -17.52 -16.20
C ILE A 44 -2.85 -17.77 -16.53
N TYR A 45 -3.17 -18.37 -17.67
CA TYR A 45 -4.55 -18.68 -18.01
C TYR A 45 -5.12 -19.70 -17.04
N SER A 46 -4.39 -20.78 -16.75
CA SER A 46 -4.83 -21.74 -15.72
C SER A 46 -5.06 -21.05 -14.36
N SER A 47 -4.22 -20.09 -13.98
CA SER A 47 -4.35 -19.31 -12.73
C SER A 47 -5.66 -18.51 -12.67
N VAL A 48 -6.00 -17.81 -13.76
CA VAL A 48 -7.14 -16.88 -13.78
C VAL A 48 -8.43 -17.49 -14.34
N LYS A 49 -8.44 -18.80 -14.66
CA LYS A 49 -9.55 -19.50 -15.32
C LYS A 49 -10.89 -19.32 -14.63
N ASN A 50 -10.91 -19.40 -13.31
CA ASN A 50 -12.16 -19.30 -12.55
C ASN A 50 -12.70 -17.86 -12.45
N ILE A 51 -11.91 -16.87 -12.85
CA ILE A 51 -12.22 -15.44 -12.73
C ILE A 51 -12.59 -14.86 -14.07
N LEU A 52 -11.77 -15.13 -15.10
CA LEU A 52 -11.91 -14.54 -16.43
C LEU A 52 -12.30 -15.57 -17.50
N GLY A 53 -12.21 -16.87 -17.21
CA GLY A 53 -12.62 -17.94 -18.13
C GLY A 53 -14.14 -18.18 -18.11
N PRO A 54 -14.66 -19.14 -18.91
CA PRO A 54 -13.94 -20.02 -19.81
C PRO A 54 -13.36 -19.30 -21.04
N TRP A 55 -12.35 -19.90 -21.67
CA TRP A 55 -11.73 -19.35 -22.88
C TRP A 55 -12.59 -19.63 -24.11
N GLN A 56 -12.86 -18.59 -24.90
CA GLN A 56 -13.66 -18.73 -26.11
C GLN A 56 -12.79 -19.01 -27.35
N ASN A 57 -11.75 -18.20 -27.54
CA ASN A 57 -10.81 -18.28 -28.66
C ASN A 57 -9.50 -17.54 -28.29
N ASN A 58 -8.54 -17.46 -29.22
CA ASN A 58 -7.27 -16.76 -29.00
C ASN A 58 -7.45 -15.25 -28.77
N GLN A 59 -8.48 -14.62 -29.35
CA GLN A 59 -8.77 -13.20 -29.15
C GLN A 59 -9.25 -12.91 -27.72
N HIS A 60 -10.10 -13.78 -27.14
CA HIS A 60 -10.47 -13.70 -25.74
C HIS A 60 -9.27 -13.91 -24.82
N ARG A 61 -8.39 -14.87 -25.13
CA ARG A 61 -7.15 -15.08 -24.37
C ARG A 61 -6.20 -13.87 -24.47
N ARG A 62 -6.16 -13.20 -25.61
CA ARG A 62 -5.42 -11.94 -25.80
C ARG A 62 -5.95 -10.82 -24.91
N ALA A 63 -7.26 -10.57 -24.91
CA ALA A 63 -7.87 -9.58 -24.02
C ALA A 63 -7.65 -9.91 -22.53
N VAL A 64 -7.72 -11.19 -22.15
CA VAL A 64 -7.37 -11.65 -20.79
C VAL A 64 -5.92 -11.34 -20.41
N MET A 65 -4.97 -11.51 -21.33
CA MET A 65 -3.57 -11.16 -21.08
C MET A 65 -3.42 -9.65 -20.85
N LEU A 66 -4.10 -8.81 -21.64
CA LEU A 66 -4.08 -7.36 -21.44
C LEU A 66 -4.65 -6.97 -20.07
N GLU A 67 -5.72 -7.63 -19.62
CA GLU A 67 -6.28 -7.41 -18.29
C GLU A 67 -5.32 -7.82 -17.17
N VAL A 68 -4.63 -8.96 -17.34
CA VAL A 68 -3.58 -9.38 -16.40
C VAL A 68 -2.44 -8.36 -16.36
N LEU A 69 -1.92 -7.94 -17.51
CA LEU A 69 -0.83 -6.94 -17.59
C LEU A 69 -1.26 -5.60 -16.99
N ARG A 70 -2.50 -5.18 -17.24
CA ARG A 70 -3.07 -3.96 -16.66
C ARG A 70 -3.07 -4.01 -15.14
N VAL A 71 -3.54 -5.12 -14.57
CA VAL A 71 -3.58 -5.28 -13.12
C VAL A 71 -2.16 -5.45 -12.55
N LEU A 72 -1.33 -6.27 -13.19
CA LEU A 72 0.04 -6.55 -12.76
C LEU A 72 0.91 -5.31 -12.75
N GLY A 73 0.91 -4.49 -13.81
CA GLY A 73 1.66 -3.24 -13.85
C GLY A 73 1.27 -2.29 -12.72
N GLY A 74 -0.01 -2.29 -12.32
CA GLY A 74 -0.48 -1.58 -11.13
C GLY A 74 0.16 -2.13 -9.85
N PHE A 75 0.13 -3.45 -9.66
CA PHE A 75 0.70 -4.09 -8.47
C PHE A 75 2.21 -3.92 -8.33
N GLU A 76 2.95 -4.09 -9.44
CA GLU A 76 4.42 -4.13 -9.44
C GLU A 76 5.02 -2.74 -9.35
N SER A 77 4.52 -1.77 -10.13
CA SER A 77 5.16 -0.45 -10.27
C SER A 77 4.19 0.73 -10.22
N SER A 78 2.89 0.51 -10.03
CA SER A 78 1.87 1.56 -10.25
C SER A 78 1.92 2.12 -11.68
N TRP A 79 2.21 1.24 -12.65
CA TRP A 79 2.39 1.56 -14.07
C TRP A 79 3.58 2.47 -14.39
N ASP A 80 4.63 2.48 -13.56
CA ASP A 80 5.85 3.24 -13.80
C ASP A 80 6.89 2.42 -14.59
N TRP A 81 7.15 2.84 -15.83
CA TRP A 81 8.17 2.25 -16.71
C TRP A 81 9.60 2.35 -16.16
N ASN A 82 9.89 3.34 -15.32
CA ASN A 82 11.25 3.57 -14.83
C ASN A 82 11.56 2.86 -13.51
N GLU A 83 10.57 2.17 -12.94
CA GLU A 83 10.69 1.43 -11.68
C GLU A 83 11.81 0.37 -11.76
N GLY A 84 12.47 0.10 -10.65
CA GLY A 84 13.61 -0.81 -10.54
C GLY A 84 14.65 -0.28 -9.55
N ARG A 85 15.76 -1.01 -9.38
CA ARG A 85 16.79 -0.68 -8.37
C ARG A 85 17.25 0.79 -8.42
N ASP A 86 17.44 1.35 -7.23
CA ASP A 86 18.16 2.58 -6.97
C ASP A 86 19.69 2.36 -7.13
N GLU A 87 20.28 2.96 -8.17
CA GLU A 87 21.71 2.87 -8.47
C GLU A 87 22.61 3.52 -7.41
N SER A 88 22.05 4.27 -6.45
CA SER A 88 22.80 4.93 -5.37
C SER A 88 23.06 4.05 -4.14
N ASN A 89 22.53 2.82 -4.11
CA ASN A 89 22.74 1.87 -3.04
C ASN A 89 23.76 0.78 -3.43
N PRO A 90 24.99 0.77 -2.86
CA PRO A 90 26.02 -0.22 -3.18
C PRO A 90 25.73 -1.64 -2.65
N ASP A 91 24.77 -1.82 -1.74
CA ASP A 91 24.51 -3.10 -1.06
C ASP A 91 23.39 -3.95 -1.70
N SER A 92 23.15 -3.85 -3.02
CA SER A 92 22.18 -4.72 -3.72
C SER A 92 22.87 -5.69 -4.68
N ASP A 93 22.55 -6.97 -4.47
CA ASP A 93 23.12 -8.14 -5.13
C ASP A 93 22.80 -8.21 -6.63
N THR A 94 23.87 -8.35 -7.41
CA THR A 94 24.08 -8.57 -8.86
C THR A 94 23.05 -8.06 -9.89
N PRO A 95 23.53 -7.52 -11.05
CA PRO A 95 22.70 -7.20 -12.22
C PRO A 95 21.73 -8.31 -12.69
N VAL A 96 21.97 -9.56 -12.29
CA VAL A 96 21.21 -10.75 -12.67
C VAL A 96 19.85 -10.85 -11.95
N GLU A 97 19.77 -10.40 -10.70
CA GLU A 97 18.60 -10.65 -9.83
C GLU A 97 17.74 -9.40 -9.61
N ILE A 98 18.24 -8.24 -10.02
CA ILE A 98 17.52 -6.98 -9.90
C ILE A 98 16.34 -6.93 -10.88
N GLU A 99 15.17 -6.70 -10.31
CA GLU A 99 13.94 -6.44 -11.05
C GLU A 99 13.93 -5.02 -11.61
N ALA A 100 13.43 -4.87 -12.84
CA ALA A 100 13.38 -3.60 -13.54
C ALA A 100 12.13 -3.47 -14.42
N GLY A 101 11.75 -2.22 -14.65
CA GLY A 101 10.64 -1.83 -15.51
C GLY A 101 9.27 -1.97 -14.83
N ILE A 102 8.24 -1.64 -15.59
CA ILE A 102 6.84 -1.59 -15.14
C ILE A 102 6.33 -2.90 -14.52
N PHE A 103 6.87 -4.03 -14.95
CA PHE A 103 6.46 -5.36 -14.49
C PHE A 103 7.44 -5.96 -13.48
N GLN A 104 8.50 -5.23 -13.09
CA GLN A 104 9.51 -5.67 -12.13
C GLN A 104 10.02 -7.09 -12.42
N VAL A 105 10.64 -7.28 -13.60
CA VAL A 105 11.26 -8.56 -13.98
C VAL A 105 12.78 -8.47 -13.90
N SER A 106 13.44 -9.56 -13.51
CA SER A 106 14.90 -9.66 -13.39
C SER A 106 15.53 -10.51 -14.50
N ALA A 107 16.81 -10.26 -14.82
CA ALA A 107 17.48 -10.90 -15.95
C ALA A 107 17.60 -12.44 -15.84
N ASN A 108 17.69 -12.98 -14.62
CA ASN A 108 17.66 -14.44 -14.39
C ASN A 108 16.37 -15.12 -14.88
N SER A 109 15.28 -14.36 -15.06
CA SER A 109 14.02 -14.90 -15.61
C SER A 109 14.14 -15.36 -17.06
N MET A 110 15.18 -14.93 -17.79
CA MET A 110 15.48 -15.45 -19.14
C MET A 110 15.76 -16.96 -19.13
N ASN A 111 16.06 -17.55 -17.97
CA ASN A 111 16.30 -18.99 -17.85
C ASN A 111 15.01 -19.83 -17.77
N PHE A 112 13.82 -19.21 -17.72
CA PHE A 112 12.54 -19.93 -17.75
C PHE A 112 12.15 -20.42 -19.16
N GLY A 113 12.80 -19.94 -20.21
CA GLY A 113 12.56 -20.38 -21.59
C GLY A 113 13.56 -19.76 -22.57
N ALA A 114 14.02 -20.56 -23.55
CA ALA A 114 14.97 -20.09 -24.57
C ALA A 114 14.42 -18.91 -25.37
N GLU A 115 13.10 -18.89 -25.62
CA GLU A 115 12.42 -17.83 -26.35
C GLU A 115 12.46 -16.47 -25.63
N LEU A 116 12.56 -16.45 -24.29
CA LEU A 116 12.70 -15.20 -23.52
C LEU A 116 14.07 -14.58 -23.77
N ARG A 117 15.12 -15.42 -23.75
CA ARG A 117 16.49 -15.01 -24.06
C ARG A 117 16.63 -14.57 -25.51
N GLU A 118 16.00 -15.28 -26.44
CA GLU A 118 15.99 -14.93 -27.87
C GLU A 118 15.24 -13.63 -28.15
N LEU A 119 14.10 -13.40 -27.48
CA LEU A 119 13.36 -12.13 -27.55
C LEU A 119 14.25 -10.97 -27.09
N VAL A 120 14.88 -11.10 -25.92
CA VAL A 120 15.80 -10.08 -25.42
C VAL A 120 16.97 -9.88 -26.39
N GLN A 121 17.61 -10.94 -26.88
CA GLN A 121 18.71 -10.81 -27.83
C GLN A 121 18.27 -10.10 -29.12
N ARG A 122 17.07 -10.35 -29.61
CA ARG A 122 16.52 -9.75 -30.84
C ARG A 122 16.18 -8.26 -30.64
N GLU A 123 15.46 -7.93 -29.58
CA GLU A 123 14.92 -6.57 -29.38
C GLU A 123 15.91 -5.62 -28.68
N ALA A 124 16.78 -6.16 -27.82
CA ALA A 124 17.77 -5.39 -27.05
C ALA A 124 19.21 -5.51 -27.59
N GLY A 125 19.48 -6.45 -28.51
CA GLY A 125 20.82 -6.70 -29.07
C GLY A 125 21.82 -7.34 -28.10
N SER A 126 21.43 -7.57 -26.83
CA SER A 126 22.28 -8.19 -25.81
C SER A 126 21.43 -8.83 -24.71
N THR A 127 21.88 -9.98 -24.22
CA THR A 127 21.31 -10.68 -23.05
C THR A 127 22.09 -10.41 -21.77
N ASP A 128 23.00 -9.44 -21.79
CA ASP A 128 23.68 -8.95 -20.60
C ASP A 128 22.66 -8.40 -19.58
N PRO A 129 22.77 -8.73 -18.28
CA PRO A 129 21.79 -8.31 -17.29
C PRO A 129 21.63 -6.79 -17.10
N VAL A 130 22.70 -6.01 -17.28
CA VAL A 130 22.63 -4.53 -17.21
C VAL A 130 21.87 -3.99 -18.43
N SER A 131 22.19 -4.52 -19.61
CA SER A 131 21.45 -4.18 -20.83
C SER A 131 19.97 -4.55 -20.72
N PHE A 132 19.67 -5.73 -20.15
CA PHE A 132 18.30 -6.18 -19.89
C PHE A 132 17.53 -5.17 -19.03
N GLN A 133 18.06 -4.79 -17.86
CA GLN A 133 17.39 -3.84 -16.97
C GLN A 133 17.09 -2.50 -17.65
N ARG A 134 18.07 -1.94 -18.36
CA ARG A 134 17.89 -0.69 -19.10
C ARG A 134 16.80 -0.82 -20.15
N GLN A 135 16.76 -1.94 -20.87
CA GLN A 135 15.82 -2.18 -21.96
C GLN A 135 14.40 -2.46 -21.45
N MET A 136 14.26 -3.10 -20.29
CA MET A 136 12.97 -3.27 -19.62
C MET A 136 12.33 -1.95 -19.16
N LYS A 137 13.14 -0.88 -19.00
CA LYS A 137 12.66 0.48 -18.76
C LYS A 137 12.43 1.28 -20.04
N ALA A 138 13.33 1.16 -21.02
CA ALA A 138 13.34 2.02 -22.21
C ALA A 138 12.55 1.49 -23.41
N ASN A 139 12.44 0.16 -23.57
CA ASN A 139 11.73 -0.48 -24.67
C ASN A 139 10.44 -1.12 -24.13
N HIS A 140 9.37 -0.31 -24.10
CA HIS A 140 8.09 -0.74 -23.53
C HIS A 140 7.48 -1.92 -24.29
N HIS A 141 7.65 -1.98 -25.62
CA HIS A 141 7.19 -3.12 -26.42
C HIS A 141 7.85 -4.43 -25.98
N LEU A 142 9.19 -4.42 -25.85
CA LEU A 142 9.93 -5.56 -25.30
C LEU A 142 9.44 -5.90 -23.89
N ALA A 143 9.24 -4.89 -23.03
CA ALA A 143 8.83 -5.11 -21.65
C ALA A 143 7.47 -5.81 -21.52
N ILE A 144 6.49 -5.39 -22.33
CA ILE A 144 5.16 -5.98 -22.38
C ILE A 144 5.24 -7.41 -22.92
N GLU A 145 5.90 -7.63 -24.06
CA GLU A 145 5.98 -8.95 -24.67
C GLU A 145 6.74 -9.95 -23.78
N TYR A 146 7.84 -9.49 -23.18
CA TYR A 146 8.66 -10.30 -22.28
C TYR A 146 7.84 -10.77 -21.07
N CYS A 147 7.12 -9.86 -20.40
CA CYS A 147 6.28 -10.22 -19.27
C CYS A 147 5.16 -11.18 -19.70
N ALA A 148 4.48 -10.91 -20.81
CA ALA A 148 3.42 -11.79 -21.33
C ALA A 148 3.92 -13.22 -21.58
N ARG A 149 5.10 -13.37 -22.20
CA ARG A 149 5.73 -14.67 -22.44
C ARG A 149 6.21 -15.33 -21.14
N LEU A 150 6.77 -14.58 -20.21
CA LEU A 150 7.21 -15.10 -18.90
C LEU A 150 6.03 -15.69 -18.12
N LEU A 151 4.87 -15.04 -18.16
CA LEU A 151 3.61 -15.52 -17.56
C LEU A 151 3.08 -16.82 -18.20
N ARG A 152 3.51 -17.15 -19.43
CA ARG A 152 3.26 -18.46 -20.05
C ARG A 152 4.17 -19.57 -19.52
N ARG A 153 5.31 -19.22 -18.91
CA ARG A 153 6.30 -20.15 -18.36
C ARG A 153 6.19 -20.34 -16.85
N THR A 154 5.92 -19.25 -16.13
CA THR A 154 5.84 -19.28 -14.68
C THR A 154 4.95 -18.15 -14.17
N ILE A 155 4.09 -18.48 -13.21
CA ILE A 155 3.34 -17.49 -12.42
C ILE A 155 4.02 -17.19 -11.08
N ARG A 156 5.13 -17.87 -10.77
CA ARG A 156 5.82 -17.76 -9.48
C ARG A 156 6.80 -16.59 -9.41
N HIS A 157 7.16 -16.03 -10.57
CA HIS A 157 8.07 -14.89 -10.65
C HIS A 157 7.45 -13.63 -10.07
N HIS A 158 6.18 -13.37 -10.39
CA HIS A 158 5.44 -12.23 -9.87
C HIS A 158 4.73 -12.62 -8.58
N GLY A 159 5.16 -12.06 -7.45
CA GLY A 159 4.49 -12.22 -6.15
C GLY A 159 2.97 -11.99 -6.20
N PRO A 160 2.48 -10.89 -6.83
CA PRO A 160 1.05 -10.62 -6.96
C PRO A 160 0.25 -11.72 -7.67
N ILE A 161 0.88 -12.49 -8.57
CA ILE A 161 0.22 -13.56 -9.32
C ILE A 161 0.36 -14.87 -8.58
N ARG A 162 1.57 -15.21 -8.12
CA ARG A 162 1.87 -16.40 -7.31
C ARG A 162 0.91 -16.54 -6.14
N ASP A 163 0.65 -15.42 -5.46
CA ASP A 163 -0.14 -15.38 -4.24
C ASP A 163 -1.61 -15.01 -4.51
N GLY A 164 -2.00 -14.88 -5.79
CA GLY A 164 -3.37 -14.62 -6.22
C GLY A 164 -3.89 -13.21 -5.88
N HIS A 165 -3.03 -12.26 -5.57
CA HIS A 165 -3.42 -10.89 -5.22
C HIS A 165 -4.13 -10.16 -6.36
N ILE A 166 -3.76 -10.45 -7.60
CA ILE A 166 -4.39 -9.84 -8.78
C ILE A 166 -5.86 -10.28 -8.95
N HIS A 167 -6.26 -11.44 -8.40
CA HIS A 167 -7.53 -12.09 -8.70
C HIS A 167 -8.77 -11.22 -8.44
N ASN A 168 -8.74 -10.43 -7.36
CA ASN A 168 -9.87 -9.57 -6.98
C ASN A 168 -9.98 -8.29 -7.84
N TRP A 169 -9.00 -8.05 -8.71
CA TRP A 169 -8.89 -6.83 -9.51
C TRP A 169 -8.97 -7.09 -11.00
N LEU A 170 -8.93 -8.37 -11.38
CA LEU A 170 -9.26 -8.83 -12.72
C LEU A 170 -10.76 -8.73 -12.94
N ARG A 171 -11.17 -8.15 -14.06
CA ARG A 171 -12.58 -7.93 -14.36
C ARG A 171 -12.98 -8.41 -15.75
N ARG A 172 -14.17 -9.00 -15.84
CA ARG A 172 -14.74 -9.46 -17.12
C ARG A 172 -15.15 -8.30 -18.02
N ASP A 173 -15.69 -7.22 -17.45
CA ASP A 173 -16.04 -6.01 -18.20
C ASP A 173 -14.79 -5.31 -18.79
N ALA A 174 -13.64 -5.37 -18.12
CA ALA A 174 -12.37 -4.90 -18.66
C ALA A 174 -11.85 -5.80 -19.81
N VAL A 175 -12.06 -7.12 -19.71
CA VAL A 175 -11.75 -8.05 -20.82
C VAL A 175 -12.65 -7.77 -22.03
N GLU A 176 -13.94 -7.51 -21.83
CA GLU A 176 -14.87 -7.11 -22.88
C GLU A 176 -14.45 -5.79 -23.54
N GLU A 177 -14.08 -4.78 -22.74
CA GLU A 177 -13.57 -3.53 -23.28
C GLU A 177 -12.27 -3.73 -24.08
N PHE A 178 -11.35 -4.59 -23.62
CA PHE A 178 -10.16 -4.93 -24.40
C PHE A 178 -10.49 -5.67 -25.70
N LEU A 179 -11.52 -6.52 -25.75
CA LEU A 179 -11.96 -7.16 -26.98
C LEU A 179 -12.41 -6.13 -28.02
N ASP A 180 -13.21 -5.15 -27.61
CA ASP A 180 -13.68 -4.07 -28.48
C ASP A 180 -12.53 -3.21 -28.98
N LEU A 181 -11.60 -2.85 -28.08
CA LEU A 181 -10.42 -2.06 -28.42
C LEU A 181 -9.50 -2.80 -29.41
N LEU A 182 -9.34 -4.11 -29.26
CA LEU A 182 -8.58 -4.96 -30.19
C LEU A 182 -9.26 -5.12 -31.55
N ALA A 183 -10.59 -5.04 -31.61
CA ALA A 183 -11.37 -5.12 -32.86
C ALA A 183 -11.45 -3.76 -33.60
N SER A 184 -11.24 -2.64 -32.90
CA SER A 184 -11.33 -1.29 -33.48
C SER A 184 -10.16 -0.96 -34.43
N ASP A 185 -10.49 -0.40 -35.60
CA ASP A 185 -9.53 0.01 -36.63
C ASP A 185 -8.85 1.36 -36.25
N PRO A 186 -7.53 1.55 -36.43
CA PRO A 186 -6.83 2.75 -35.96
C PRO A 186 -7.09 4.03 -36.76
N SER A 187 -8.03 4.04 -37.72
CA SER A 187 -8.20 5.11 -38.71
C SER A 187 -9.30 6.14 -38.42
N ALA A 188 -10.04 6.05 -37.30
CA ALA A 188 -11.15 6.97 -37.01
C ALA A 188 -10.84 7.91 -35.83
N VAL A 189 -10.37 9.13 -36.13
CA VAL A 189 -10.34 10.26 -35.18
C VAL A 189 -11.17 11.41 -35.76
N PRO A 190 -12.24 11.88 -35.10
CA PRO A 190 -12.80 13.20 -35.39
C PRO A 190 -12.07 14.24 -34.54
N SER A 191 -11.61 15.28 -35.23
CA SER A 191 -11.06 16.50 -34.68
C SER A 191 -12.12 17.36 -34.00
N GLY A 192 -11.78 17.87 -32.81
CA GLY A 192 -12.41 19.05 -32.20
C GLY A 192 -13.45 18.78 -31.13
N VAL A 193 -13.03 18.80 -29.86
CA VAL A 193 -13.88 19.23 -28.73
C VAL A 193 -13.02 19.98 -27.71
N SER A 194 -13.42 21.20 -27.42
CA SER A 194 -12.92 22.06 -26.35
C SER A 194 -13.19 21.46 -24.97
N ILE A 195 -12.16 21.33 -24.14
CA ILE A 195 -12.28 20.79 -22.77
C ILE A 195 -12.84 21.88 -21.85
N SER A 196 -14.08 21.71 -21.40
CA SER A 196 -14.59 22.34 -20.17
C SER A 196 -14.35 21.39 -19.01
N VAL A 197 -13.47 21.78 -18.08
CA VAL A 197 -13.18 21.03 -16.86
C VAL A 197 -14.35 21.18 -15.90
N THR A 198 -15.09 20.09 -15.66
CA THR A 198 -15.97 19.95 -14.48
C THR A 198 -15.30 19.01 -13.49
N SER A 199 -14.92 19.55 -12.34
CA SER A 199 -14.40 18.79 -11.20
C SER A 199 -15.53 17.98 -10.55
N GLU A 200 -15.39 16.66 -10.47
CA GLU A 200 -16.27 15.82 -9.65
C GLU A 200 -15.51 15.16 -8.48
N GLY A 201 -16.22 15.11 -7.35
CA GLY A 201 -15.80 14.83 -5.97
C GLY A 201 -14.96 13.59 -5.69
N SER A 202 -14.11 13.73 -4.66
CA SER A 202 -13.28 12.70 -4.04
C SER A 202 -14.07 11.82 -3.06
N ASP A 203 -13.98 10.49 -3.20
CA ASP A 203 -14.47 9.51 -2.21
C ASP A 203 -13.48 9.36 -1.04
N LEU A 204 -13.32 10.42 -0.26
CA LEU A 204 -12.61 10.38 1.02
C LEU A 204 -13.56 10.76 2.16
N ALA A 205 -13.23 10.34 3.38
CA ALA A 205 -13.99 10.75 4.56
C ALA A 205 -14.09 12.31 4.61
N PRO A 206 -15.18 12.89 5.13
CA PRO A 206 -15.33 14.34 5.18
C PRO A 206 -14.13 15.00 5.87
N GLY A 207 -13.34 15.78 5.12
CA GLY A 207 -12.11 16.44 5.59
C GLY A 207 -10.80 15.99 4.93
N GLU A 208 -10.80 14.96 4.07
CA GLU A 208 -9.61 14.56 3.31
C GLU A 208 -9.64 15.12 1.88
N THR A 209 -8.64 15.94 1.51
CA THR A 209 -8.41 16.41 0.13
C THR A 209 -7.34 15.56 -0.57
N ASP A 210 -7.38 15.56 -1.91
CA ASP A 210 -6.47 14.85 -2.82
C ASP A 210 -4.99 14.91 -2.44
N ARG A 211 -4.30 13.76 -2.56
CA ARG A 211 -2.89 13.57 -2.22
C ARG A 211 -1.99 14.03 -3.38
N PRO A 212 -1.14 15.06 -3.21
CA PRO A 212 -0.18 15.45 -4.24
C PRO A 212 1.05 14.52 -4.27
N SER A 213 1.64 14.39 -5.46
CA SER A 213 2.96 13.79 -5.69
C SER A 213 4.09 14.78 -5.38
N ARG A 214 5.29 14.22 -5.27
CA ARG A 214 6.53 14.79 -4.71
C ARG A 214 7.07 15.95 -5.56
N ALA A 215 7.08 17.16 -5.01
CA ALA A 215 7.93 18.25 -5.49
C ALA A 215 8.62 18.91 -4.28
N ASN A 216 9.95 18.91 -4.36
CA ASN A 216 10.93 19.62 -3.55
C ASN A 216 11.07 19.21 -2.07
N LEU A 217 12.23 18.64 -1.76
CA LEU A 217 13.06 18.95 -0.59
C LEU A 217 14.41 18.25 -0.79
N GLU A 218 15.43 19.03 -1.14
CA GLU A 218 16.83 18.59 -1.01
C GLU A 218 17.17 18.44 0.48
N SER A 219 18.05 17.50 0.83
CA SER A 219 18.64 17.42 2.16
C SER A 219 20.12 17.05 2.04
N PRO A 220 21.03 17.80 2.71
CA PRO A 220 22.46 17.65 2.53
C PRO A 220 23.00 16.43 3.29
N GLY A 221 24.00 15.79 2.70
CA GLY A 221 24.65 14.60 3.26
C GLY A 221 25.34 14.88 4.60
N PHE A 222 25.14 13.99 5.56
CA PHE A 222 25.93 13.91 6.78
C PHE A 222 26.15 12.45 7.18
N VAL A 223 27.40 12.11 7.48
CA VAL A 223 27.84 10.81 7.97
C VAL A 223 27.79 10.84 9.50
N MET A 224 27.23 9.82 10.15
CA MET A 224 27.30 9.66 11.62
C MET A 224 27.79 8.28 12.02
N ALA A 225 28.67 8.25 13.02
CA ALA A 225 29.27 7.07 13.63
C ALA A 225 28.25 6.24 14.45
N ALA A 226 28.50 4.93 14.57
CA ALA A 226 27.60 3.97 15.21
C ALA A 226 27.59 4.09 16.75
N ALA A 227 26.41 4.32 17.32
CA ALA A 227 26.10 4.17 18.75
C ALA A 227 25.77 2.69 19.08
N PRO A 228 25.92 2.23 20.35
CA PRO A 228 25.68 0.84 20.73
C PRO A 228 24.23 0.39 20.44
N ALA A 229 24.08 -0.83 19.94
CA ALA A 229 22.80 -1.39 19.48
C ALA A 229 21.90 -1.75 20.67
N GLY A 230 20.90 -0.92 20.96
CA GLY A 230 19.76 -1.32 21.79
C GLY A 230 18.96 -2.45 21.13
N ASP A 231 18.08 -3.11 21.90
CA ASP A 231 17.24 -4.19 21.39
C ASP A 231 16.31 -3.68 20.30
N LEU A 232 16.20 -4.45 19.22
CA LEU A 232 15.36 -4.08 18.06
C LEU A 232 14.01 -4.77 18.05
N TRP A 233 13.77 -5.58 19.07
CA TRP A 233 12.53 -6.31 19.30
C TRP A 233 12.10 -6.13 20.75
N ILE A 234 10.87 -5.67 20.95
CA ILE A 234 10.30 -5.48 22.28
C ILE A 234 10.15 -6.88 22.92
N PRO A 235 10.69 -7.12 24.14
CA PRO A 235 10.74 -8.46 24.73
C PRO A 235 9.38 -9.13 24.92
N PHE A 236 8.34 -8.33 25.19
CA PHE A 236 6.97 -8.78 25.43
C PHE A 236 6.07 -8.67 24.19
N ALA A 237 6.62 -8.35 23.02
CA ALA A 237 5.87 -8.35 21.76
C ALA A 237 5.83 -9.74 21.13
N LYS A 238 4.68 -10.05 20.52
CA LYS A 238 4.54 -11.14 19.55
C LYS A 238 5.22 -10.74 18.26
N LYS A 239 6.20 -11.53 17.82
CA LYS A 239 7.09 -11.19 16.70
C LYS A 239 6.59 -11.86 15.42
N ASN A 240 6.31 -11.06 14.40
CA ASN A 240 5.90 -11.51 13.06
C ASN A 240 4.62 -12.39 13.04
N GLU A 241 3.81 -12.38 14.11
CA GLU A 241 2.47 -12.98 14.07
C GLU A 241 1.62 -12.20 13.07
N GLY A 242 1.02 -12.89 12.08
CA GLY A 242 0.31 -12.24 10.97
C GLY A 242 1.20 -11.81 9.81
N GLY A 243 2.52 -12.02 9.88
CA GLY A 243 3.49 -11.76 8.79
C GLY A 243 4.46 -10.61 9.07
N THR A 244 5.32 -10.28 8.12
CA THR A 244 6.31 -9.19 8.26
C THR A 244 5.87 -7.97 7.45
N MET A 245 5.89 -6.79 8.07
CA MET A 245 5.54 -5.51 7.45
C MET A 245 6.69 -4.96 6.60
N LYS A 246 6.34 -4.33 5.48
CA LYS A 246 7.32 -3.74 4.55
C LYS A 246 7.85 -2.42 5.12
N THR A 247 9.16 -2.34 5.27
CA THR A 247 9.88 -1.12 5.66
C THR A 247 10.41 -0.38 4.43
N ARG A 248 10.91 0.84 4.65
CA ARG A 248 11.38 1.80 3.63
C ARG A 248 12.86 2.14 3.78
N GLY A 249 13.52 1.51 4.74
CA GLY A 249 14.91 1.75 5.10
C GLY A 249 15.07 1.84 6.60
N ARG A 250 16.25 2.32 7.01
CA ARG A 250 16.62 2.47 8.42
C ARG A 250 16.30 3.88 8.91
N TYR A 251 15.88 4.01 10.16
CA TYR A 251 15.83 5.33 10.80
C TYR A 251 17.23 5.96 10.74
N ARG A 252 17.31 7.26 10.51
CA ARG A 252 18.59 8.00 10.43
C ARG A 252 19.50 7.76 11.64
N ARG A 253 18.91 7.60 12.83
CA ARG A 253 19.62 7.37 14.09
C ARG A 253 19.67 5.90 14.51
N GLY A 254 19.31 4.99 13.60
CA GLY A 254 19.26 3.54 13.83
C GLY A 254 18.17 3.11 14.83
N TYR A 255 17.24 4.00 15.17
CA TYR A 255 16.13 3.79 16.10
C TYR A 255 15.10 4.93 15.92
N PRO A 256 13.80 4.74 16.24
CA PRO A 256 12.82 5.82 16.22
C PRO A 256 13.17 6.92 17.23
N GLU A 257 13.03 8.17 16.81
CA GLU A 257 13.24 9.35 17.65
C GLU A 257 12.03 9.62 18.57
N GLY A 258 10.90 8.98 18.29
CA GLY A 258 9.66 9.06 19.05
C GLY A 258 8.60 8.13 18.46
N ALA A 259 7.33 8.38 18.74
CA ALA A 259 6.24 7.53 18.27
C ALA A 259 5.01 8.35 17.88
N ILE A 260 4.19 7.79 16.98
CA ILE A 260 2.86 8.30 16.68
C ILE A 260 1.82 7.27 17.10
N VAL A 261 0.89 7.68 17.95
CA VAL A 261 -0.24 6.85 18.40
C VAL A 261 -1.40 7.02 17.44
N HIS A 262 -1.97 5.89 17.00
CA HIS A 262 -3.10 5.79 16.07
C HIS A 262 -4.21 4.93 16.67
N PHE A 263 -5.41 5.02 16.13
CA PHE A 263 -6.36 3.90 16.16
C PHE A 263 -6.43 3.26 14.76
N THR A 264 -6.77 1.97 14.71
CA THR A 264 -6.84 1.24 13.43
C THR A 264 -8.05 1.62 12.57
N ALA A 265 -9.05 2.29 13.15
CA ALA A 265 -10.37 2.56 12.58
C ALA A 265 -11.06 1.26 12.13
N GLY A 266 -10.72 0.17 12.82
CA GLY A 266 -11.07 -1.19 12.46
C GLY A 266 -11.91 -1.85 13.55
N ARG A 267 -11.92 -3.18 13.51
CA ARG A 267 -12.55 -4.02 14.53
C ARG A 267 -11.46 -4.61 15.43
N ASP A 268 -11.89 -5.36 16.43
CA ASP A 268 -11.05 -6.10 17.38
C ASP A 268 -10.32 -7.29 16.73
N ASN A 269 -9.44 -7.02 15.77
CA ASN A 269 -8.69 -8.07 15.07
C ASN A 269 -7.28 -7.59 14.68
N PRO A 270 -6.28 -7.74 15.58
CA PRO A 270 -4.92 -7.30 15.33
C PRO A 270 -4.28 -8.01 14.13
N ILE A 271 -4.65 -9.26 13.84
CA ILE A 271 -4.13 -10.00 12.68
C ILE A 271 -4.63 -9.41 11.37
N ASN A 272 -5.89 -8.96 11.34
CA ASN A 272 -6.43 -8.24 10.19
C ASN A 272 -5.75 -6.88 10.02
N ASP A 273 -5.47 -6.16 11.11
CA ASP A 273 -4.78 -4.87 11.07
C ASP A 273 -3.33 -5.02 10.60
N ILE A 274 -2.64 -6.09 11.01
CA ILE A 274 -1.31 -6.47 10.52
C ILE A 274 -1.39 -6.84 9.04
N SER A 275 -2.34 -7.69 8.67
CA SER A 275 -2.55 -8.10 7.28
C SER A 275 -2.83 -6.89 6.38
N SER A 276 -3.61 -5.93 6.88
CA SER A 276 -3.87 -4.65 6.20
C SER A 276 -2.59 -3.83 6.07
N GLY A 277 -1.79 -3.73 7.13
CA GLY A 277 -0.51 -3.02 7.10
C GLY A 277 0.46 -3.61 6.07
N ILE A 278 0.61 -4.94 6.07
CA ILE A 278 1.41 -5.68 5.08
C ILE A 278 0.89 -5.40 3.67
N LYS A 279 -0.42 -5.58 3.46
CA LYS A 279 -1.08 -5.36 2.17
C LYS A 279 -0.89 -3.93 1.64
N ASN A 280 -0.92 -2.94 2.53
CA ASN A 280 -0.79 -1.53 2.16
C ASN A 280 0.67 -1.03 2.19
N GLY A 281 1.64 -1.88 2.51
CA GLY A 281 3.05 -1.51 2.60
C GLY A 281 3.34 -0.49 3.70
N PHE A 282 2.61 -0.61 4.81
CA PHE A 282 2.79 0.14 6.04
C PHE A 282 3.66 -0.61 7.04
N ALA A 283 4.21 0.12 7.99
CA ALA A 283 4.97 -0.45 9.11
C ALA A 283 4.62 0.27 10.41
N TYR A 284 4.14 -0.50 11.38
CA TYR A 284 3.75 -0.04 12.71
C TYR A 284 3.69 -1.23 13.68
N LEU A 285 3.60 -0.92 14.97
CA LEU A 285 3.18 -1.89 16.00
C LEU A 285 1.65 -1.95 16.06
N VAL A 286 1.09 -3.07 16.54
CA VAL A 286 -0.36 -3.19 16.81
C VAL A 286 -0.61 -3.59 18.25
N ILE A 287 -1.54 -2.91 18.94
CA ILE A 287 -2.01 -3.26 20.29
C ILE A 287 -3.46 -3.74 20.23
N ALA A 288 -3.65 -5.02 20.55
CA ALA A 288 -4.96 -5.68 20.58
C ALA A 288 -5.80 -5.26 21.81
N PRO A 289 -7.13 -5.48 21.80
CA PRO A 289 -8.01 -5.09 22.91
C PRO A 289 -7.65 -5.67 24.28
N ASN A 290 -7.01 -6.84 24.30
CA ASN A 290 -6.52 -7.48 25.52
C ASN A 290 -5.13 -7.01 25.97
N GLY A 291 -4.57 -5.98 25.32
CA GLY A 291 -3.21 -5.47 25.58
C GLY A 291 -2.10 -6.23 24.86
N GLY A 292 -2.42 -7.26 24.06
CA GLY A 292 -1.42 -8.00 23.28
C GLY A 292 -0.70 -7.10 22.27
N LEU A 293 0.63 -7.03 22.37
CA LEU A 293 1.48 -6.24 21.47
C LEU A 293 2.03 -7.09 20.33
N TYR A 294 1.93 -6.57 19.12
CA TYR A 294 2.44 -7.18 17.91
C TYR A 294 3.50 -6.29 17.28
N GLN A 295 4.65 -6.89 16.97
CA GLN A 295 5.74 -6.24 16.28
C GLN A 295 6.07 -7.06 15.03
N ASN A 296 6.01 -6.41 13.86
CA ASN A 296 6.14 -7.08 12.56
C ASN A 296 7.25 -6.46 11.69
N HIS A 297 8.10 -5.62 12.29
CA HIS A 297 9.33 -5.10 11.68
C HIS A 297 10.34 -4.74 12.79
N ARG A 298 11.62 -4.61 12.42
CA ARG A 298 12.67 -4.24 13.38
C ARG A 298 12.58 -2.75 13.73
N LEU A 299 12.95 -2.38 14.97
CA LEU A 299 12.90 -0.99 15.44
C LEU A 299 13.99 -0.08 14.83
N ASP A 300 15.00 -0.62 14.16
CA ASP A 300 15.96 0.17 13.39
C ASP A 300 15.43 0.53 12.00
N GLU A 301 14.29 -0.01 11.60
CA GLU A 301 13.64 0.20 10.31
C GLU A 301 12.35 1.00 10.44
N TRP A 302 12.09 1.85 9.44
CA TRP A 302 10.89 2.67 9.37
C TRP A 302 10.02 2.28 8.18
N GLY A 303 8.73 2.58 8.22
CA GLY A 303 7.85 2.45 7.07
C GLY A 303 6.69 3.42 7.14
N TYR A 304 5.83 3.44 6.11
CA TYR A 304 4.73 4.40 6.07
C TYR A 304 3.66 4.06 7.09
N HIS A 305 3.16 5.09 7.79
CA HIS A 305 1.96 4.99 8.63
C HIS A 305 1.29 6.37 8.81
N ALA A 306 2.04 7.48 8.70
CA ALA A 306 1.51 8.82 8.97
C ALA A 306 0.98 9.56 7.70
N GLY A 307 1.35 9.14 6.48
CA GLY A 307 0.99 9.85 5.25
C GLY A 307 1.50 11.30 5.21
N LYS A 308 0.76 12.21 4.55
CA LYS A 308 1.08 13.66 4.55
C LYS A 308 0.97 14.20 5.97
N SER A 309 2.12 14.50 6.55
CA SER A 309 2.28 14.80 7.96
C SER A 309 3.50 15.68 8.17
N SER A 310 3.52 16.44 9.26
CA SER A 310 4.66 17.29 9.62
C SER A 310 4.70 17.58 11.11
N TRP A 311 5.90 17.78 11.65
CA TRP A 311 6.11 18.25 13.02
C TRP A 311 7.25 19.28 13.04
N PRO A 312 7.14 20.42 13.74
CA PRO A 312 8.08 21.54 13.60
C PRO A 312 9.58 21.16 13.71
N PRO A 313 10.05 20.35 14.68
CA PRO A 313 11.46 19.98 14.76
C PRO A 313 11.90 18.91 13.73
N LEU A 314 10.96 18.25 13.04
CA LEU A 314 11.24 17.13 12.12
C LEU A 314 10.95 17.46 10.65
N GLY A 315 10.20 18.53 10.37
CA GLY A 315 9.72 18.82 9.03
C GLY A 315 8.60 17.87 8.59
N GLY A 316 8.54 17.57 7.29
CA GLY A 316 7.49 16.74 6.68
C GLY A 316 7.82 15.25 6.60
N GLY A 317 6.78 14.43 6.45
CA GLY A 317 6.91 12.98 6.25
C GLY A 317 7.42 12.27 7.50
N VAL A 318 6.74 12.43 8.64
CA VAL A 318 7.29 12.08 9.96
C VAL A 318 7.47 10.58 10.21
N SER A 319 6.90 9.71 9.37
CA SER A 319 7.13 8.25 9.44
C SER A 319 8.60 7.84 9.31
N GLN A 320 9.46 8.66 8.70
CA GLN A 320 10.90 8.39 8.62
C GLN A 320 11.66 8.68 9.92
N TYR A 321 11.00 9.26 10.93
CA TYR A 321 11.59 9.62 12.23
C TYR A 321 10.88 8.93 13.40
N LEU A 322 9.57 8.70 13.29
CA LEU A 322 8.72 8.25 14.39
C LEU A 322 8.11 6.88 14.11
N LEU A 323 8.04 6.03 15.14
CA LEU A 323 7.40 4.72 15.05
C LEU A 323 5.88 4.83 15.09
N GLY A 324 5.17 4.19 14.17
CA GLY A 324 3.71 4.03 14.25
C GLY A 324 3.30 3.00 15.30
N ILE A 325 2.33 3.35 16.14
CA ILE A 325 1.67 2.43 17.09
C ILE A 325 0.17 2.48 16.84
N GLU A 326 -0.36 1.45 16.20
CA GLU A 326 -1.78 1.24 15.95
C GLU A 326 -2.45 0.55 17.13
N ILE A 327 -3.60 1.05 17.56
CA ILE A 327 -4.38 0.44 18.65
C ILE A 327 -5.75 0.05 18.08
N CYS A 328 -6.13 -1.22 18.22
CA CYS A 328 -7.40 -1.74 17.70
C CYS A 328 -8.57 -0.96 18.33
N ALA A 329 -9.26 -0.17 17.50
CA ALA A 329 -10.50 0.51 17.84
C ALA A 329 -11.15 1.06 16.56
N ALA A 330 -12.47 1.16 16.56
CA ALA A 330 -13.28 1.80 15.53
C ALA A 330 -13.02 3.31 15.43
N GLY A 331 -12.49 3.92 16.49
CA GLY A 331 -12.16 5.34 16.53
C GLY A 331 -13.38 6.22 16.79
N LYS A 332 -13.55 7.29 16.01
CA LYS A 332 -14.67 8.24 16.16
C LYS A 332 -15.98 7.61 15.68
N LEU A 333 -17.05 7.81 16.45
CA LEU A 333 -18.36 7.20 16.27
C LEU A 333 -19.44 8.25 16.02
N HIS A 334 -20.52 7.83 15.37
CA HIS A 334 -21.74 8.59 15.21
C HIS A 334 -22.76 8.15 16.26
N LYS A 335 -23.27 9.08 17.07
CA LYS A 335 -24.32 8.77 18.04
C LYS A 335 -25.65 8.61 17.30
N ILE A 336 -26.24 7.42 17.35
CA ILE A 336 -27.56 7.14 16.77
C ILE A 336 -28.65 7.54 17.76
N ASP A 337 -28.52 7.04 19.00
CA ASP A 337 -29.39 7.34 20.13
C ASP A 337 -28.58 7.22 21.45
N ASP A 338 -29.24 7.25 22.60
CA ASP A 338 -28.56 7.14 23.91
C ASP A 338 -27.99 5.75 24.21
N ALA A 339 -28.41 4.72 23.47
CA ALA A 339 -27.98 3.33 23.65
C ALA A 339 -27.02 2.84 22.56
N HIS A 340 -26.95 3.49 21.39
CA HIS A 340 -26.21 3.01 20.23
C HIS A 340 -25.29 4.06 19.60
N PHE A 341 -24.04 3.65 19.37
CA PHE A 341 -22.99 4.46 18.76
C PHE A 341 -22.38 3.73 17.58
N ARG A 342 -22.52 4.29 16.39
CA ARG A 342 -22.21 3.62 15.13
C ARG A 342 -20.78 3.89 14.68
N PRO A 343 -20.00 2.84 14.39
CA PRO A 343 -18.72 2.98 13.73
C PRO A 343 -18.90 3.26 12.23
N TRP A 344 -17.94 3.94 11.61
CA TRP A 344 -18.03 4.38 10.22
C TRP A 344 -18.27 3.22 9.23
N TYR A 345 -17.72 2.03 9.51
CA TYR A 345 -17.86 0.85 8.66
C TYR A 345 -19.25 0.18 8.75
N ASN A 346 -20.08 0.60 9.71
CA ASN A 346 -21.47 0.16 9.86
C ASN A 346 -22.47 1.23 9.37
N GLU A 347 -21.98 2.38 8.89
CA GLU A 347 -22.84 3.45 8.38
C GLU A 347 -23.55 3.06 7.08
N GLU A 348 -24.81 3.47 6.96
CA GLU A 348 -25.65 3.12 5.80
C GLU A 348 -25.00 3.54 4.48
N LYS A 349 -24.46 4.77 4.42
CA LYS A 349 -23.77 5.29 3.23
C LYS A 349 -22.64 4.37 2.76
N TYR A 350 -21.87 3.81 3.70
CA TYR A 350 -20.71 2.97 3.38
C TYR A 350 -21.13 1.55 3.00
N LEU A 351 -22.23 1.05 3.57
CA LEU A 351 -22.73 -0.29 3.32
C LEU A 351 -23.59 -0.39 2.06
N LYS A 352 -24.31 0.68 1.69
CA LYS A 352 -25.20 0.72 0.53
C LYS A 352 -24.48 0.43 -0.78
N GLU A 353 -23.29 1.00 -0.96
CA GLU A 353 -22.41 0.74 -2.12
C GLU A 353 -21.98 -0.73 -2.23
N ARG A 354 -22.11 -1.49 -1.14
CA ARG A 354 -21.75 -2.91 -1.03
C ARG A 354 -22.97 -3.83 -0.99
N GLY A 355 -24.16 -3.30 -1.24
CA GLY A 355 -25.42 -4.05 -1.16
C GLY A 355 -25.72 -4.58 0.25
N LYS A 356 -25.27 -3.87 1.29
CA LYS A 356 -25.44 -4.22 2.70
C LYS A 356 -26.21 -3.14 3.45
N THR A 357 -26.79 -3.51 4.57
CA THR A 357 -27.46 -2.60 5.52
C THR A 357 -26.75 -2.63 6.87
N PRO A 358 -26.84 -1.53 7.65
CA PRO A 358 -26.31 -1.50 9.01
C PRO A 358 -26.81 -2.67 9.85
N LYS A 359 -25.93 -3.18 10.71
CA LYS A 359 -26.21 -4.25 11.65
C LYS A 359 -26.22 -3.69 13.07
N PRO A 360 -27.36 -3.70 13.78
CA PRO A 360 -27.43 -3.18 15.15
C PRO A 360 -26.40 -3.83 16.09
N GLU A 361 -26.06 -5.10 15.88
CA GLU A 361 -25.04 -5.82 16.66
C GLU A 361 -23.61 -5.32 16.44
N ASP A 362 -23.36 -4.52 15.41
CA ASP A 362 -22.06 -3.88 15.12
C ASP A 362 -21.97 -2.45 15.70
N ASP A 363 -23.05 -1.92 16.29
CA ASP A 363 -23.03 -0.65 17.01
C ASP A 363 -22.51 -0.85 18.44
N LEU A 364 -21.83 0.17 18.98
CA LEU A 364 -21.26 0.14 20.32
C LEU A 364 -22.26 0.63 21.36
N LEU A 365 -22.14 0.07 22.57
CA LEU A 365 -22.96 0.39 23.74
C LEU A 365 -22.32 1.51 24.60
N PRO A 366 -23.09 2.18 25.48
CA PRO A 366 -22.61 3.35 26.24
C PRO A 366 -21.35 3.08 27.08
N HIS A 367 -21.18 1.86 27.60
CA HIS A 367 -20.02 1.51 28.41
C HIS A 367 -18.71 1.46 27.59
N GLN A 368 -18.79 1.20 26.28
CA GLN A 368 -17.65 1.08 25.36
C GLN A 368 -17.18 2.43 24.80
N VAL A 369 -17.96 3.50 24.98
CA VAL A 369 -17.69 4.78 24.31
C VAL A 369 -17.40 5.91 25.28
N ARG A 370 -16.65 6.92 24.83
CA ARG A 370 -16.34 8.15 25.56
C ARG A 370 -16.71 9.36 24.71
N PHE A 371 -17.44 10.30 25.30
CA PHE A 371 -17.52 11.65 24.75
C PHE A 371 -16.33 12.47 25.25
N VAL A 372 -15.70 13.20 24.35
CA VAL A 372 -14.68 14.21 24.70
C VAL A 372 -15.08 15.56 24.09
N PRO A 373 -14.90 16.68 24.80
CA PRO A 373 -15.01 18.01 24.22
C PRO A 373 -13.80 18.31 23.32
N ASN A 374 -13.86 19.43 22.59
CA ASN A 374 -12.68 19.98 21.94
C ASN A 374 -11.67 20.41 23.02
N GLU A 375 -10.57 19.66 23.14
CA GLU A 375 -9.53 19.89 24.13
C GLU A 375 -8.16 19.53 23.55
N ALA A 376 -7.22 20.48 23.61
CA ALA A 376 -5.88 20.34 23.05
C ALA A 376 -5.92 19.89 21.56
N ASN A 377 -5.40 18.70 21.26
CA ASN A 377 -5.34 18.11 19.92
C ASN A 377 -6.62 17.34 19.54
N ARG A 378 -7.53 17.09 20.49
CA ARG A 378 -8.70 16.24 20.26
C ARG A 378 -9.82 16.99 19.56
N VAL A 379 -10.45 16.29 18.62
CA VAL A 379 -11.71 16.72 18.02
C VAL A 379 -12.88 16.24 18.88
N GLU A 380 -13.84 17.11 19.16
CA GLU A 380 -15.05 16.77 19.90
C GLU A 380 -15.81 15.61 19.27
N GLY A 381 -16.34 14.71 20.11
CA GLY A 381 -17.27 13.68 19.69
C GLY A 381 -17.24 12.43 20.55
N TRP A 382 -17.97 11.42 20.08
CA TRP A 382 -17.98 10.08 20.66
C TRP A 382 -16.90 9.22 20.02
N TYR A 383 -16.16 8.49 20.84
CA TYR A 383 -15.09 7.59 20.42
C TYR A 383 -15.27 6.25 21.11
N GLU A 384 -14.89 5.16 20.43
CA GLU A 384 -14.62 3.91 21.14
C GLU A 384 -13.45 4.11 22.10
N LYS A 385 -13.62 3.70 23.36
CA LYS A 385 -12.56 3.76 24.37
C LYS A 385 -11.51 2.69 24.06
N TYR A 386 -10.24 3.06 24.14
CA TYR A 386 -9.22 2.05 24.40
C TYR A 386 -9.50 1.38 25.75
N THR A 387 -9.25 0.08 25.82
CA THR A 387 -9.32 -0.67 27.07
C THR A 387 -8.18 -0.28 28.01
N ASP A 388 -8.36 -0.54 29.31
CA ASP A 388 -7.30 -0.32 30.29
C ASP A 388 -6.03 -1.13 29.94
N ALA A 389 -6.19 -2.32 29.38
CA ALA A 389 -5.08 -3.16 28.93
C ALA A 389 -4.32 -2.54 27.74
N GLN A 390 -5.04 -1.96 26.78
CA GLN A 390 -4.41 -1.26 25.65
C GLN A 390 -3.59 -0.06 26.12
N GLU A 391 -4.15 0.77 27.01
CA GLU A 391 -3.43 1.95 27.53
C GLU A 391 -2.25 1.58 28.42
N ALA A 392 -2.37 0.50 29.21
CA ALA A 392 -1.26 -0.04 29.99
C ALA A 392 -0.11 -0.47 29.07
N THR A 393 -0.40 -1.26 28.03
CA THR A 393 0.59 -1.69 27.04
C THR A 393 1.21 -0.51 26.29
N LEU A 394 0.40 0.48 25.87
CA LEU A 394 0.93 1.69 25.21
C LEU A 394 1.97 2.38 26.10
N LYS A 395 1.63 2.62 27.37
CA LYS A 395 2.53 3.25 28.34
C LYS A 395 3.79 2.43 28.57
N GLU A 396 3.66 1.10 28.68
CA GLU A 396 4.79 0.19 28.85
C GLU A 396 5.74 0.20 27.65
N VAL A 397 5.19 0.14 26.43
CA VAL A 397 5.95 0.22 25.17
C VAL A 397 6.73 1.52 25.09
N LEU A 398 6.07 2.66 25.32
CA LEU A 398 6.71 3.97 25.25
C LEU A 398 7.83 4.12 26.30
N LYS A 399 7.62 3.60 27.52
CA LYS A 399 8.67 3.55 28.55
C LYS A 399 9.84 2.68 28.11
N TRP A 400 9.56 1.49 27.59
CA TRP A 400 10.59 0.57 27.12
C TRP A 400 11.41 1.16 25.96
N LEU A 401 10.78 1.78 24.96
CA LEU A 401 11.46 2.42 23.82
C LEU A 401 12.46 3.49 24.29
N ARG A 402 12.05 4.34 25.24
CA ARG A 402 12.93 5.34 25.86
C ARG A 402 14.06 4.69 26.66
N HIS A 403 13.76 3.68 27.48
CA HIS A 403 14.76 3.00 28.29
C HIS A 403 15.81 2.28 27.43
N ASN A 404 15.38 1.69 26.31
CA ASN A 404 16.24 0.94 25.41
C ASN A 404 17.21 1.84 24.63
N ARG A 405 16.76 3.02 24.20
CA ARG A 405 17.59 4.04 23.51
C ARG A 405 17.33 5.46 24.04
N PRO A 406 17.79 5.78 25.26
CA PRO A 406 17.56 7.08 25.88
C PRO A 406 18.33 8.22 25.18
N ASP A 407 19.32 7.89 24.36
CA ASP A 407 20.05 8.82 23.52
C ASP A 407 19.27 9.21 22.24
N VAL A 408 18.28 8.41 21.81
CA VAL A 408 17.53 8.63 20.57
C VAL A 408 16.05 8.94 20.81
N PHE A 409 15.33 8.08 21.52
CA PHE A 409 13.87 8.17 21.64
C PHE A 409 13.48 9.25 22.65
N SER A 410 12.67 10.25 22.28
CA SER A 410 12.24 11.34 23.16
C SER A 410 10.73 11.30 23.44
N TYR A 411 10.34 11.50 24.70
CA TYR A 411 8.93 11.68 25.06
C TYR A 411 8.32 12.97 24.48
N ASP A 412 9.13 13.97 24.12
CA ASP A 412 8.65 15.15 23.39
C ASP A 412 8.15 14.83 21.98
N LEU A 413 8.61 13.70 21.42
CA LEU A 413 8.25 13.21 20.10
C LEU A 413 7.26 12.04 20.16
N VAL A 414 6.55 11.88 21.28
CA VAL A 414 5.37 11.00 21.38
C VAL A 414 4.14 11.81 21.03
N LEU A 415 3.63 11.62 19.82
CA LEU A 415 2.60 12.47 19.19
C LEU A 415 1.36 11.66 18.82
N GLY A 416 0.23 12.35 18.67
CA GLY A 416 -0.95 11.78 18.02
C GLY A 416 -0.88 11.96 16.49
N HIS A 417 -1.64 11.15 15.75
CA HIS A 417 -1.77 11.38 14.30
C HIS A 417 -2.45 12.72 14.00
N ASP A 418 -3.40 13.10 14.85
CA ASP A 418 -4.08 14.39 14.88
C ASP A 418 -3.12 15.58 15.07
N GLU A 419 -2.06 15.43 15.86
CA GLU A 419 -1.03 16.47 16.06
C GLU A 419 -0.13 16.67 14.84
N VAL A 420 0.22 15.58 14.13
CA VAL A 420 1.11 15.65 12.96
C VAL A 420 0.34 15.82 11.64
N SER A 421 -0.99 15.78 11.67
CA SER A 421 -1.87 15.91 10.49
C SER A 421 -3.18 16.64 10.83
N PRO A 422 -3.10 17.85 11.40
CA PRO A 422 -4.28 18.58 11.89
C PRO A 422 -5.28 18.84 10.77
N GLY A 423 -6.56 18.67 11.08
CA GLY A 423 -7.68 18.82 10.13
C GLY A 423 -7.88 17.64 9.18
N ARG A 424 -6.88 16.77 9.01
CA ARG A 424 -6.96 15.56 8.18
C ARG A 424 -7.19 14.30 9.01
N LYS A 425 -6.56 14.21 10.18
CA LYS A 425 -6.61 13.07 11.10
C LYS A 425 -7.15 13.48 12.46
N ASN A 426 -7.78 12.52 13.15
CA ASN A 426 -8.47 12.75 14.42
C ASN A 426 -8.12 11.68 15.49
N ASP A 427 -7.14 10.83 15.19
CA ASP A 427 -6.64 9.77 16.03
C ASP A 427 -5.34 10.18 16.75
N PRO A 428 -5.10 9.70 17.99
CA PRO A 428 -5.94 8.77 18.74
C PRO A 428 -7.18 9.45 19.35
N GLY A 429 -7.24 10.78 19.34
CA GLY A 429 -8.43 11.55 19.72
C GLY A 429 -8.97 11.20 21.11
N GLY A 430 -10.30 11.01 21.19
CA GLY A 430 -11.00 10.62 22.41
C GLY A 430 -10.91 9.14 22.78
N ALA A 431 -10.31 8.30 21.93
CA ALA A 431 -10.15 6.88 22.22
C ALA A 431 -9.18 6.65 23.38
N LEU A 432 -8.05 7.37 23.36
CA LEU A 432 -7.14 7.49 24.49
C LEU A 432 -7.80 8.26 25.64
N SER A 433 -7.64 7.83 26.89
CA SER A 433 -8.26 8.44 28.08
C SER A 433 -7.75 9.84 28.39
N ILE A 434 -6.48 10.12 28.09
CA ILE A 434 -5.81 11.40 28.33
C ILE A 434 -5.37 12.05 27.02
N THR A 435 -5.24 13.38 27.01
CA THR A 435 -4.74 14.10 25.82
C THR A 435 -3.28 13.70 25.53
N MET A 436 -2.82 13.89 24.30
CA MET A 436 -1.43 13.60 23.96
C MET A 436 -0.42 14.43 24.79
N PRO A 437 -0.65 15.74 25.06
CA PRO A 437 0.15 16.49 26.03
C PRO A 437 0.16 15.87 27.43
N ALA A 438 -0.99 15.40 27.93
CA ALA A 438 -1.06 14.75 29.24
C ALA A 438 -0.30 13.42 29.26
N LEU A 439 -0.35 12.63 28.18
CA LEU A 439 0.45 11.40 28.04
C LEU A 439 1.95 11.72 28.08
N ARG A 440 2.42 12.73 27.32
CA ARG A 440 3.83 13.16 27.34
C ARG A 440 4.26 13.60 28.74
N ASN A 441 3.43 14.38 29.44
CA ASN A 441 3.72 14.81 30.80
C ASN A 441 3.79 13.64 31.78
N TRP A 442 2.86 12.69 31.68
CA TRP A 442 2.88 11.47 32.48
C TRP A 442 4.16 10.65 32.23
N LEU A 443 4.57 10.48 30.97
CA LEU A 443 5.80 9.76 30.62
C LEU A 443 7.04 10.41 31.20
N LYS A 444 7.16 11.74 31.11
CA LYS A 444 8.28 12.50 31.69
C LYS A 444 8.32 12.44 33.22
N ALA A 445 7.17 12.40 33.87
CA ALA A 445 7.08 12.28 35.32
C ALA A 445 7.34 10.85 35.82
N SER A 446 7.14 9.84 34.97
CA SER A 446 7.23 8.41 35.31
C SER A 446 8.50 7.71 34.77
N GLY A 447 9.40 8.47 34.16
CA GLY A 447 10.55 8.01 33.37
C GLY A 447 11.89 8.24 34.03
#